data_AF-W2R307-F1
#
_entry.id   AF-W2R307-F1
#
_cell.length_a   1.000
_cell.length_b   1.000
_cell.length_c   1.000
_cell.angle_alpha   90.00
_cell.angle_beta   90.00
_cell.angle_gamma   90.00
#
_symmetry.space_group_name_H-M   'P 1'
#
loop_
_entity.id
_entity.type
_entity.pdbx_description
1 polymer ?
#
loop_
_entity_poly.entity_id
_entity_poly.type
_entity_poly.pdbx_seq_one_letter_code
_entity_poly.pdbx_strand_id
1 'polypeptide(L)'
;MHEYEEAIRNRAKGGTDGKVVPIKTTFDEGLLRMWCRLRWRLSIDDVADELILTEIDKIISSVKNNSVPDVDHETREMLRMDLSESDVSERVIQYFKLCHDIIHDHGRQQFFTGKDGRQQLCRVLIVSLEPHFLQEEVVGTVRFQARNAKSDEVALHDLVLEKALDQEKSALLVWVIFPTFTRTRAGVRTGW
;
A
#
# COMPACT_ATOMS: atom_id res chain seq x y z
N MET A 1 2.90 -0.97 35.69
CA MET A 1 2.48 -0.02 34.63
C MET A 1 2.58 1.42 35.09
N HIS A 2 1.97 1.80 36.22
CA HIS A 2 2.03 3.19 36.74
C HIS A 2 3.44 3.66 37.16
N GLU A 3 4.27 2.77 37.73
CA GLU A 3 5.64 3.11 38.15
C GLU A 3 6.59 3.42 36.97
N TYR A 4 6.31 2.84 35.79
CA TYR A 4 7.11 3.07 34.58
C TYR A 4 6.79 4.45 33.97
N GLU A 5 5.54 4.89 34.05
CA GLU A 5 5.09 6.19 33.56
C GLU A 5 5.56 7.35 34.46
N GLU A 6 5.64 7.14 35.78
CA GLU A 6 6.16 8.15 36.70
C GLU A 6 7.68 8.36 36.56
N ALA A 7 8.43 7.29 36.30
CA ALA A 7 9.88 7.37 36.04
C ALA A 7 10.20 8.20 34.78
N ILE A 8 9.35 8.13 33.75
CA ILE A 8 9.51 8.91 32.52
C ILE A 8 9.11 10.38 32.74
N ARG A 9 8.06 10.64 33.53
CA ARG A 9 7.57 12.01 33.79
C ARG A 9 8.53 12.84 34.66
N ASN A 10 9.25 12.20 35.58
CA ASN A 10 10.24 12.88 36.43
C ASN A 10 11.54 13.25 35.69
N ARG A 11 11.85 12.57 34.57
CA ARG A 11 13.02 12.90 33.72
C ARG A 11 12.84 14.19 32.92
N ALA A 12 11.59 14.61 32.68
CA ALA A 12 11.27 15.79 31.87
C ALA A 12 11.28 17.13 32.63
N LYS A 13 11.59 17.14 33.93
CA LYS A 13 11.59 18.37 34.76
C LYS A 13 12.96 18.96 35.09
N GLY A 14 14.06 18.39 34.58
CA GLY A 14 15.41 18.94 34.74
C GLY A 14 15.86 19.67 33.49
N GLY A 15 16.26 20.94 33.64
CA GLY A 15 16.72 21.81 32.55
C GLY A 15 17.77 21.15 31.64
N THR A 16 17.69 21.51 30.37
CA THR A 16 18.53 21.05 29.26
C THR A 16 20.01 21.32 29.51
N ASP A 17 20.73 20.27 29.87
CA ASP A 17 22.14 20.11 29.50
C ASP A 17 22.20 18.84 28.64
N GLY A 18 22.52 19.01 27.36
CA GLY A 18 22.47 17.96 26.35
C GLY A 18 23.55 16.90 26.58
N LYS A 19 23.37 16.05 27.59
CA LYS A 19 24.21 14.87 27.81
C LYS A 19 23.80 13.82 26.78
N VAL A 20 24.56 13.74 25.69
CA VAL A 20 24.50 12.60 24.78
C VAL A 20 24.90 11.37 25.59
N VAL A 21 23.92 10.56 25.98
CA VAL A 21 24.14 9.30 26.68
C VAL A 21 24.65 8.29 25.66
N PRO A 22 25.83 7.67 25.87
CA PRO A 22 26.35 6.67 24.94
C PRO A 22 25.34 5.53 24.77
N ILE A 23 25.11 5.15 23.53
CA ILE A 23 24.13 4.12 23.15
C ILE A 23 24.48 2.79 23.83
N LYS A 24 25.77 2.48 23.95
CA LYS A 24 26.28 1.34 24.71
C LYS A 24 25.70 1.21 26.12
N THR A 25 25.37 2.32 26.79
CA THR A 25 24.85 2.35 28.17
C THR A 25 23.33 2.19 28.26
N THR A 26 22.62 2.21 27.13
CA THR A 26 21.16 2.00 27.09
C THR A 26 20.78 0.54 26.89
N PHE A 27 21.74 -0.31 26.49
CA PHE A 27 21.53 -1.75 26.33
C PHE A 27 21.74 -2.51 27.65
N ASP A 28 21.02 -3.61 27.80
CA ASP A 28 21.35 -4.63 28.80
C ASP A 28 22.78 -5.13 28.55
N GLU A 29 23.64 -5.00 29.56
CA GLU A 29 25.07 -5.31 29.43
C GLU A 29 25.31 -6.80 29.13
N GLY A 30 24.49 -7.68 29.71
CA GLY A 30 24.56 -9.12 29.47
C GLY A 30 24.23 -9.48 28.02
N LEU A 31 23.17 -8.89 27.49
CA LEU A 31 22.74 -9.05 26.10
C LEU A 31 23.77 -8.47 25.12
N LEU A 32 24.26 -7.26 25.37
CA LEU A 32 25.27 -6.63 24.53
C LEU A 32 26.55 -7.46 24.48
N ARG A 33 27.01 -7.98 25.63
CA ARG A 33 28.16 -8.88 25.72
C ARG A 33 27.99 -10.13 24.85
N MET A 34 26.79 -10.72 24.81
CA MET A 34 26.51 -11.87 23.96
C MET A 34 26.48 -11.51 22.47
N TRP A 35 25.94 -10.35 22.11
CA TRP A 35 25.96 -9.88 20.72
C TRP A 35 27.38 -9.60 20.22
N CYS A 36 28.20 -8.92 21.02
CA CYS A 36 29.61 -8.65 20.72
C CYS A 36 30.36 -9.96 20.47
N ARG A 37 30.21 -10.95 21.37
CA ARG A 37 30.90 -12.24 21.28
C ARG A 37 30.41 -13.10 20.12
N LEU A 38 29.09 -13.30 20.01
CA LEU A 38 28.52 -14.33 19.14
C LEU A 38 28.27 -13.84 17.71
N ARG A 39 27.91 -12.57 17.53
CA ARG A 39 27.57 -12.01 16.21
C ARG A 39 28.69 -11.17 15.63
N TRP A 40 29.16 -10.18 16.38
CA TRP A 40 30.13 -9.22 15.88
C TRP A 40 31.58 -9.73 15.98
N ARG A 41 31.81 -10.77 16.80
CA ARG A 41 33.13 -11.35 17.08
C ARG A 41 34.13 -10.30 17.58
N LEU A 42 33.65 -9.38 18.42
CA LEU A 42 34.40 -8.28 19.00
C LEU A 42 34.32 -8.32 20.53
N SER A 43 35.32 -7.73 21.19
CA SER A 43 35.24 -7.46 22.63
C SER A 43 34.20 -6.37 22.89
N ILE A 44 33.53 -6.45 24.05
CA ILE A 44 32.62 -5.38 24.48
C ILE A 44 33.35 -4.05 24.64
N ASP A 45 34.64 -4.05 24.99
CA ASP A 45 35.44 -2.83 25.17
C ASP A 45 35.67 -2.10 23.84
N ASP A 46 35.79 -2.84 22.75
CA ASP A 46 36.08 -2.32 21.41
C ASP A 46 34.82 -1.89 20.62
N VAL A 47 33.63 -2.11 21.18
CA VAL A 47 32.37 -1.71 20.54
C VAL A 47 32.11 -0.23 20.73
N ALA A 48 32.05 0.48 19.60
CA ALA A 48 31.63 1.87 19.47
C ALA A 48 30.14 1.99 19.13
N ASP A 49 29.51 3.09 19.53
CA ASP A 49 28.08 3.38 19.31
C ASP A 49 27.69 3.37 17.82
N GLU A 50 28.60 3.81 16.93
CA GLU A 50 28.40 3.79 15.47
C GLU A 50 28.19 2.37 14.93
N LEU A 51 28.90 1.38 15.48
CA LEU A 51 28.75 -0.01 15.08
C LEU A 51 27.40 -0.57 15.54
N ILE A 52 26.98 -0.21 16.76
CA ILE A 52 25.67 -0.60 17.31
C ILE A 52 24.56 -0.05 16.42
N LEU A 53 24.63 1.24 16.05
CA LEU A 53 23.67 1.86 15.12
C LEU A 53 23.66 1.17 13.76
N THR A 54 24.83 0.94 13.18
CA THR A 54 24.97 0.27 11.87
C THR A 54 24.31 -1.12 11.88
N GLU A 55 24.50 -1.88 12.95
CA GLU A 55 23.98 -3.23 13.06
C GLU A 55 22.47 -3.25 13.39
N ILE A 56 21.96 -2.26 14.13
CA ILE A 56 20.51 -2.03 14.28
C ILE A 56 19.88 -1.71 12.93
N ASP A 57 20.48 -0.79 12.17
CA ASP A 57 19.99 -0.43 10.83
C ASP A 57 20.01 -1.64 9.90
N LYS A 58 21.05 -2.47 9.95
CA LYS A 58 21.14 -3.71 9.19
C LYS A 58 20.04 -4.71 9.58
N ILE A 59 19.71 -4.84 10.86
CA ILE A 59 18.60 -5.69 11.31
C ILE A 59 17.27 -5.13 10.79
N ILE A 60 17.02 -3.82 10.95
CA ILE A 60 15.80 -3.16 10.44
C ILE A 60 15.68 -3.33 8.92
N SER A 61 16.76 -3.11 8.18
CA SER A 61 16.81 -3.33 6.73
C SER A 61 16.59 -4.79 6.37
N SER A 62 17.14 -5.75 7.12
CA SER A 62 16.93 -7.17 6.88
C SER A 62 15.49 -7.59 7.19
N VAL A 63 14.84 -7.03 8.20
CA VAL A 63 13.43 -7.30 8.53
C VAL A 63 12.51 -6.69 7.46
N LYS A 64 12.78 -5.46 7.02
CA LYS A 64 12.09 -4.81 5.89
C LYS A 64 12.26 -5.57 4.57
N ASN A 65 13.37 -6.28 4.39
CA ASN A 65 13.65 -7.08 3.18
C ASN A 65 13.22 -8.56 3.30
N ASN A 66 13.14 -9.16 4.49
CA ASN A 66 12.82 -10.59 4.69
C ASN A 66 11.34 -10.85 4.97
N SER A 67 10.60 -9.86 5.45
CA SER A 67 9.13 -9.88 5.42
C SER A 67 8.71 -8.90 4.34
N VAL A 68 8.79 -9.32 3.08
CA VAL A 68 7.99 -8.72 2.03
C VAL A 68 6.64 -9.43 2.10
N PRO A 69 5.64 -8.91 2.84
CA PRO A 69 4.26 -9.28 2.50
C PRO A 69 4.09 -9.04 1.00
N ASP A 70 3.26 -9.82 0.33
CA ASP A 70 2.92 -9.53 -1.06
C ASP A 70 2.20 -8.16 -1.07
N VAL A 71 2.99 -7.10 -1.19
CA VAL A 71 2.56 -5.69 -1.13
C VAL A 71 1.47 -5.47 -2.18
N ASP A 72 1.56 -6.18 -3.30
CA ASP A 72 0.54 -6.16 -4.33
C ASP A 72 -0.74 -6.79 -3.83
N HIS A 73 -0.69 -7.96 -3.18
CA HIS A 73 -1.89 -8.63 -2.66
C HIS A 73 -2.59 -7.77 -1.62
N GLU A 74 -1.87 -7.26 -0.63
CA GLU A 74 -2.47 -6.47 0.44
C GLU A 74 -3.05 -5.15 -0.08
N THR A 75 -2.34 -4.46 -0.99
CA THR A 75 -2.89 -3.25 -1.61
C THR A 75 -4.11 -3.56 -2.47
N ARG A 76 -4.12 -4.70 -3.20
CA ARG A 76 -5.27 -5.16 -4.00
C ARG A 76 -6.50 -5.45 -3.14
N GLU A 77 -6.34 -6.07 -1.97
CA GLU A 77 -7.47 -6.39 -1.09
C GLU A 77 -8.16 -5.15 -0.52
N MET A 78 -7.39 -4.08 -0.30
CA MET A 78 -7.90 -2.81 0.23
C MET A 78 -8.44 -1.88 -0.87
N LEU A 79 -7.97 -2.04 -2.10
CA LEU A 79 -8.32 -1.17 -3.22
C LEU A 79 -9.63 -1.63 -3.89
N ARG A 80 -10.73 -0.93 -3.57
CA ARG A 80 -12.06 -1.20 -4.14
C ARG A 80 -12.64 0.06 -4.77
N MET A 81 -13.09 -0.05 -6.02
CA MET A 81 -13.75 1.05 -6.71
C MET A 81 -15.16 1.24 -6.15
N ASP A 82 -15.54 2.47 -5.81
CA ASP A 82 -16.89 2.77 -5.32
C ASP A 82 -17.90 2.83 -6.47
N LEU A 83 -18.61 1.72 -6.70
CA LEU A 83 -19.62 1.63 -7.75
C LEU A 83 -20.93 2.34 -7.41
N SER A 84 -21.08 2.88 -6.19
CA SER A 84 -22.26 3.68 -5.81
C SER A 84 -22.17 5.13 -6.27
N GLU A 85 -20.96 5.62 -6.52
CA GLU A 85 -20.72 6.95 -7.10
C GLU A 85 -21.21 6.99 -8.55
N SER A 86 -22.22 7.82 -8.84
CA SER A 86 -22.83 7.88 -10.16
C SER A 86 -21.98 8.61 -11.20
N ASP A 87 -21.20 9.60 -10.79
CA ASP A 87 -20.30 10.32 -11.69
C ASP A 87 -19.07 9.44 -11.98
N VAL A 88 -18.96 8.99 -13.23
CA VAL A 88 -17.88 8.11 -13.67
C VAL A 88 -16.50 8.77 -13.53
N SER A 89 -16.40 10.06 -13.81
CA SER A 89 -15.13 10.78 -13.72
C SER A 89 -14.68 10.87 -12.26
N GLU A 90 -15.58 11.23 -11.37
CA GLU A 90 -15.31 11.31 -9.94
C GLU A 90 -14.94 9.92 -9.38
N ARG A 91 -15.71 8.87 -9.75
CA ARG A 91 -15.44 7.49 -9.34
C ARG A 91 -14.04 7.01 -9.73
N VAL A 92 -13.60 7.32 -10.95
CA VAL A 92 -12.26 6.95 -11.43
C VAL A 92 -11.18 7.74 -10.68
N ILE A 93 -11.33 9.05 -10.50
CA ILE A 93 -10.36 9.87 -9.75
C ILE A 93 -10.24 9.39 -8.30
N GLN A 94 -11.36 9.13 -7.64
CA GLN A 94 -11.37 8.64 -6.26
C GLN A 94 -10.71 7.27 -6.12
N TYR A 95 -10.86 6.39 -7.11
CA TYR A 95 -10.17 5.10 -7.13
C TYR A 95 -8.63 5.25 -7.16
N PHE A 96 -8.10 6.14 -8.02
CA PHE A 96 -6.67 6.41 -8.06
C PHE A 96 -6.18 7.08 -6.77
N LYS A 97 -6.95 8.03 -6.23
CA LYS A 97 -6.68 8.65 -4.93
C LYS A 97 -6.61 7.61 -3.82
N LEU A 98 -7.58 6.69 -3.74
CA LEU A 98 -7.61 5.61 -2.75
C LEU A 98 -6.35 4.74 -2.80
N CYS A 99 -5.85 4.43 -4.02
CA CYS A 99 -4.60 3.69 -4.16
C CYS A 99 -3.41 4.44 -3.54
N HIS A 100 -3.30 5.75 -3.77
CA HIS A 100 -2.24 6.57 -3.18
C HIS A 100 -2.40 6.73 -1.66
N ASP A 101 -3.63 6.87 -1.16
CA ASP A 101 -3.92 6.92 0.27
C ASP A 101 -3.47 5.61 0.96
N ILE A 102 -3.82 4.44 0.39
CA ILE A 102 -3.38 3.13 0.90
C ILE A 102 -1.85 3.03 0.92
N ILE A 103 -1.18 3.42 -0.18
CA ILE A 103 0.29 3.37 -0.27
C ILE A 103 0.94 4.29 0.76
N HIS A 104 0.37 5.48 0.95
CA HIS A 104 0.85 6.47 1.90
C HIS A 104 0.69 6.00 3.35
N ASP A 105 -0.50 5.56 3.73
CA ASP A 105 -0.86 5.18 5.10
C ASP A 105 -0.08 3.97 5.60
N HIS A 106 0.34 3.10 4.68
CA HIS A 106 1.16 1.93 4.99
C HIS A 106 2.68 2.18 4.81
N GLY A 107 3.11 3.41 4.47
CA GLY A 107 4.53 3.75 4.31
C GLY A 107 5.22 3.00 3.16
N ARG A 108 4.48 2.70 2.09
CA ARG A 108 4.91 1.82 0.98
C ARG A 108 5.41 2.58 -0.25
N GLN A 109 5.50 3.90 -0.18
CA GLN A 109 5.83 4.76 -1.33
C GLN A 109 7.08 4.28 -2.06
N GLN A 110 8.12 3.88 -1.32
CA GLN A 110 9.39 3.40 -1.87
C GLN A 110 9.24 2.24 -2.87
N PHE A 111 8.26 1.35 -2.69
CA PHE A 111 8.04 0.19 -3.56
C PHE A 111 7.46 0.56 -4.93
N PHE A 112 6.82 1.72 -5.03
CA PHE A 112 6.19 2.21 -6.26
C PHE A 112 7.01 3.31 -6.95
N THR A 113 8.22 3.59 -6.47
CA THR A 113 9.15 4.53 -7.12
C THR A 113 10.00 3.86 -8.22
N GLY A 114 10.54 4.67 -9.13
CA GLY A 114 11.38 4.17 -10.22
C GLY A 114 10.58 3.50 -11.36
N LYS A 115 11.30 2.91 -12.32
CA LYS A 115 10.67 2.31 -13.51
C LYS A 115 9.81 1.09 -13.17
N ASP A 116 10.36 0.19 -12.35
CA ASP A 116 9.70 -1.06 -11.99
C ASP A 116 8.55 -0.80 -11.00
N GLY A 117 8.74 0.13 -10.05
CA GLY A 117 7.68 0.53 -9.12
C GLY A 117 6.48 1.18 -9.82
N ARG A 118 6.70 2.03 -10.84
CA ARG A 118 5.60 2.56 -11.66
C ARG A 118 4.85 1.48 -12.43
N GLN A 119 5.56 0.46 -12.93
CA GLN A 119 4.92 -0.68 -13.58
C GLN A 119 4.08 -1.49 -12.60
N GLN A 120 4.61 -1.66 -11.39
CA GLN A 120 3.92 -2.36 -10.32
C GLN A 120 2.65 -1.61 -9.89
N LEU A 121 2.72 -0.28 -9.76
CA LEU A 121 1.56 0.56 -9.47
C LEU A 121 0.46 0.39 -10.52
N CYS A 122 0.80 0.54 -11.81
CA CYS A 122 -0.15 0.38 -12.91
C CYS A 122 -0.75 -1.03 -12.93
N ARG A 123 0.04 -2.07 -12.64
CA ARG A 123 -0.44 -3.44 -12.55
C ARG A 123 -1.45 -3.63 -11.41
N VAL A 124 -1.16 -3.11 -10.22
CA VAL A 124 -2.07 -3.17 -9.06
C VAL A 124 -3.38 -2.46 -9.38
N LEU A 125 -3.30 -1.25 -9.94
CA LEU A 125 -4.47 -0.49 -10.38
C LEU A 125 -5.32 -1.28 -11.38
N ILE A 126 -4.72 -1.90 -12.41
CA ILE A 126 -5.49 -2.67 -13.41
C ILE A 126 -6.13 -3.92 -12.80
N VAL A 127 -5.38 -4.68 -12.00
CA VAL A 127 -5.83 -5.97 -11.44
C VAL A 127 -6.89 -5.79 -10.33
N SER A 128 -7.01 -4.59 -9.75
CA SER A 128 -8.05 -4.29 -8.74
C SER A 128 -9.25 -3.53 -9.32
N LEU A 129 -9.29 -3.27 -10.63
CA LEU A 129 -10.43 -2.59 -11.24
C LEU A 129 -11.71 -3.42 -11.09
N GLU A 130 -12.75 -2.74 -10.62
CA GLU A 130 -14.12 -3.21 -10.64
C GLU A 130 -14.96 -2.23 -11.47
N PRO A 131 -15.97 -2.70 -12.22
CA PRO A 131 -16.38 -4.09 -12.41
C PRO A 131 -15.41 -4.90 -13.30
N HIS A 132 -15.44 -6.24 -13.20
CA HIS A 132 -14.53 -7.16 -13.93
C HIS A 132 -14.50 -6.92 -15.45
N PHE A 133 -15.61 -6.52 -16.06
CA PHE A 133 -15.66 -6.23 -17.49
C PHE A 133 -14.80 -5.01 -17.88
N LEU A 134 -14.80 -3.95 -17.07
CA LEU A 134 -13.89 -2.79 -17.23
C LEU A 134 -12.43 -3.22 -17.12
N GLN A 135 -12.12 -4.07 -16.15
CA GLN A 135 -10.80 -4.65 -16.03
C GLN A 135 -10.37 -5.40 -17.30
N GLU A 136 -11.20 -6.29 -17.84
CA GLU A 136 -10.86 -7.08 -19.03
C GLU A 136 -10.60 -6.19 -20.25
N GLU A 137 -11.43 -5.17 -20.47
CA GLU A 137 -11.23 -4.20 -21.56
C GLU A 137 -9.93 -3.43 -21.39
N VAL A 138 -9.65 -2.90 -20.20
CA VAL A 138 -8.41 -2.18 -19.92
C VAL A 138 -7.20 -3.11 -20.09
N VAL A 139 -7.23 -4.35 -19.58
CA VAL A 139 -6.17 -5.34 -19.79
C VAL A 139 -5.94 -5.61 -21.27
N GLY A 140 -7.01 -5.78 -22.05
CA GLY A 140 -6.95 -5.96 -23.50
C GLY A 140 -6.29 -4.78 -24.20
N THR A 141 -6.78 -3.57 -23.95
CA THR A 141 -6.28 -2.35 -24.57
C THR A 141 -4.81 -2.07 -24.19
N VAL A 142 -4.42 -2.23 -22.93
CA VAL A 142 -3.03 -2.07 -22.48
C VAL A 142 -2.08 -3.09 -23.15
N ARG A 143 -2.56 -4.32 -23.40
CA ARG A 143 -1.75 -5.35 -24.05
C ARG A 143 -1.53 -5.08 -25.53
N PHE A 144 -2.57 -4.67 -26.25
CA PHE A 144 -2.57 -4.63 -27.71
C PHE A 144 -2.40 -3.23 -28.31
N GLN A 145 -2.79 -2.17 -27.60
CA GLN A 145 -2.88 -0.81 -28.15
C GLN A 145 -2.09 0.22 -27.31
N ALA A 146 -2.33 0.28 -26.00
CA ALA A 146 -1.79 1.30 -25.10
C ALA A 146 -0.67 0.76 -24.19
N ARG A 147 0.46 0.35 -24.79
CA ARG A 147 1.57 -0.27 -24.02
C ARG A 147 2.22 0.68 -23.01
N ASN A 148 2.16 1.99 -23.24
CA ASN A 148 2.68 3.02 -22.35
C ASN A 148 1.94 3.05 -20.99
N ALA A 149 0.64 2.78 -20.98
CA ALA A 149 -0.19 2.72 -19.76
C ALA A 149 0.23 1.59 -18.79
N LYS A 150 1.17 0.72 -19.17
CA LYS A 150 1.80 -0.24 -18.24
C LYS A 150 2.73 0.42 -17.23
N SER A 151 3.23 1.62 -17.49
CA SER A 151 4.23 2.30 -16.66
C SER A 151 3.99 3.80 -16.52
N ASP A 152 2.93 4.30 -17.15
CA ASP A 152 2.50 5.68 -17.17
C ASP A 152 1.11 5.72 -16.57
N GLU A 153 1.04 6.22 -15.33
CA GLU A 153 -0.19 6.29 -14.55
C GLU A 153 -1.20 7.25 -15.16
N VAL A 154 -0.75 8.34 -15.78
CA VAL A 154 -1.64 9.32 -16.43
C VAL A 154 -2.29 8.70 -17.65
N ALA A 155 -1.50 8.02 -18.49
CA ALA A 155 -2.03 7.28 -19.63
C ALA A 155 -2.98 6.16 -19.20
N LEU A 156 -2.73 5.53 -18.05
CA LEU A 156 -3.64 4.53 -17.48
C LEU A 156 -4.96 5.16 -17.00
N HIS A 157 -4.89 6.28 -16.27
CA HIS A 157 -6.07 7.02 -15.83
C HIS A 157 -6.98 7.38 -17.00
N ASP A 158 -6.42 7.99 -18.05
CA ASP A 158 -7.19 8.43 -19.22
C ASP A 158 -7.85 7.24 -19.93
N LEU A 159 -7.15 6.11 -20.03
CA LEU A 159 -7.69 4.88 -20.59
C LEU A 159 -8.83 4.30 -19.75
N VAL A 160 -8.68 4.24 -18.42
CA VAL A 160 -9.73 3.73 -17.52
C VAL A 160 -10.97 4.61 -17.62
N LEU A 161 -10.78 5.94 -17.65
CA LEU A 161 -11.86 6.90 -17.79
C LEU A 161 -12.59 6.75 -19.14
N GLU A 162 -11.86 6.66 -20.25
CA GLU A 162 -12.43 6.43 -21.59
C GLU A 162 -13.30 5.17 -21.62
N LYS A 163 -12.77 4.03 -21.13
CA LYS A 163 -13.50 2.76 -21.15
C LYS A 163 -14.70 2.75 -20.22
N ALA A 164 -14.57 3.33 -19.02
CA ALA A 164 -15.70 3.44 -18.09
C ALA A 164 -16.85 4.28 -18.66
N LEU A 165 -16.54 5.40 -19.34
CA LEU A 165 -17.53 6.23 -20.01
C LEU A 165 -18.20 5.52 -21.19
N ASP A 166 -17.45 4.76 -21.98
CA ASP A 166 -18.00 4.01 -23.11
C ASP A 166 -18.92 2.87 -22.67
N GLN A 167 -18.62 2.24 -21.53
CA GLN A 167 -19.51 1.25 -20.91
C GLN A 167 -20.82 1.87 -20.46
N GLU A 168 -20.79 3.04 -19.80
CA GLU A 168 -22.00 3.72 -19.35
C GLU A 168 -22.89 4.14 -20.53
N LYS A 169 -22.30 4.72 -21.59
CA LYS A 169 -23.01 5.04 -22.83
C LYS A 169 -23.65 3.79 -23.45
N SER A 170 -22.89 2.70 -23.53
CA SER A 170 -23.37 1.43 -24.09
C SER A 170 -24.53 0.87 -23.28
N ALA A 171 -24.45 0.93 -21.95
CA ALA A 171 -25.55 0.53 -21.08
C ALA A 171 -26.80 1.38 -21.36
N LEU A 172 -26.68 2.71 -21.37
CA LEU A 172 -27.80 3.62 -21.66
C LEU A 172 -28.45 3.34 -23.02
N LEU A 173 -27.65 3.06 -24.05
CA LEU A 173 -28.18 2.70 -25.37
C LEU A 173 -28.99 1.40 -25.34
N VAL A 174 -28.52 0.38 -24.61
CA VAL A 174 -29.28 -0.88 -24.44
C VAL A 174 -30.60 -0.62 -23.73
N TRP A 175 -30.62 0.25 -22.70
CA TRP A 175 -31.85 0.64 -22.00
C TRP A 175 -32.85 1.38 -22.89
N VAL A 176 -32.36 2.26 -23.79
CA VAL A 176 -33.20 2.98 -24.75
C VAL A 176 -33.80 2.04 -25.79
N ILE A 177 -33.04 1.03 -26.24
CA ILE A 177 -33.47 0.10 -27.30
C ILE A 177 -34.34 -1.04 -26.75
N PHE A 178 -34.10 -1.50 -25.51
CA PHE A 178 -34.81 -2.62 -24.88
C PHE A 178 -35.35 -2.28 -23.47
N PRO A 179 -36.42 -1.47 -23.35
CA PRO A 179 -36.95 -1.04 -22.05
C PRO A 179 -37.57 -2.16 -21.19
N THR A 180 -37.80 -3.35 -21.75
CA THR A 180 -38.59 -4.42 -21.10
C THR A 180 -37.78 -5.51 -20.39
N PHE A 181 -36.43 -5.46 -20.41
CA PHE A 181 -35.60 -6.59 -19.96
C PHE A 181 -35.42 -6.70 -18.42
N THR A 182 -35.90 -5.75 -17.62
CA THR A 182 -35.73 -5.77 -16.15
C THR A 182 -37.01 -6.12 -15.40
N ARG A 183 -37.56 -7.32 -15.60
CA ARG A 183 -38.50 -7.91 -14.61
C ARG A 183 -38.47 -9.44 -14.56
N THR A 184 -37.37 -10.01 -14.06
CA THR A 184 -37.43 -11.38 -13.51
C THR A 184 -36.56 -11.54 -12.27
N ARG A 185 -36.95 -10.88 -11.17
CA ARG A 185 -36.57 -11.31 -9.81
C ARG A 185 -37.55 -10.80 -8.76
N ALA A 186 -38.81 -11.22 -8.86
CA ALA A 186 -39.74 -11.23 -7.74
C ALA A 186 -40.89 -12.18 -8.06
N GLY A 187 -41.01 -13.27 -7.29
CA GLY A 187 -42.22 -14.10 -7.27
C GLY A 187 -42.01 -15.57 -7.62
N VAL A 188 -41.26 -16.32 -6.80
CA VAL A 188 -41.60 -17.73 -6.58
C VAL A 188 -42.44 -17.78 -5.32
N ARG A 189 -43.76 -17.58 -5.48
CA ARG A 189 -44.75 -18.18 -4.57
C ARG A 189 -44.96 -19.60 -5.07
N THR A 190 -44.57 -20.58 -4.29
CA THR A 190 -45.05 -21.96 -4.45
C THR A 190 -45.89 -22.29 -3.22
N GLY A 191 -47.20 -22.25 -3.42
CA GLY A 191 -48.16 -22.98 -2.60
C GLY A 191 -48.85 -23.95 -3.53
N TRP A 192 -48.62 -25.24 -3.31
CA TRP A 192 -49.51 -26.38 -3.53
C TRP A 192 -49.07 -27.45 -2.55
#